data_AF-A0A7W3PBM3-F1
#
_entry.id   AF-A0A7W3PBM3-F1
#
_cell.length_a   1.000
_cell.length_b   1.000
_cell.length_c   1.000
_cell.angle_alpha   90.00
_cell.angle_beta   90.00
_cell.angle_gamma   90.00
#
_symmetry.space_group_name_H-M   'P 1'
#
loop_
_entity.id
_entity.type
_entity.pdbx_description
1 polymer ?
#
loop_
_entity_poly.entity_id
_entity_poly.type
_entity_poly.pdbx_seq_one_letter_code
_entity_poly.pdbx_strand_id
1 'polypeptide(L)' 'MNLNPPRSVRAALYLLTALGTPVALYLQAKGYIGDLELALWGAEVTVVNGIAALNTKPE' A
#
# COMPACT_ATOMS: atom_id res chain seq x y z
N MET A 1 2.83 -5.25 -21.28
CA MET A 1 2.50 -4.01 -20.54
C MET A 1 3.70 -3.62 -19.71
N ASN A 2 4.22 -2.39 -19.87
CA ASN A 2 5.31 -1.89 -19.04
C ASN A 2 4.70 -1.39 -17.72
N LEU A 3 4.63 -2.26 -16.70
CA LEU A 3 4.07 -1.95 -15.37
C LEU A 3 5.09 -1.22 -14.48
N ASN A 4 5.84 -0.28 -15.07
CA ASN A 4 6.74 0.59 -14.35
C ASN A 4 6.09 1.99 -14.25
N PRO A 5 5.17 2.20 -13.29
CA PRO A 5 4.61 3.52 -13.06
C PRO A 5 5.74 4.53 -12.81
N PRO A 6 5.56 5.80 -13.21
CA PRO A 6 6.56 6.85 -13.02
C PRO A 6 7.11 6.88 -11.58
N ARG A 7 8.38 7.25 -11.40
CA ARG A 7 9.05 7.27 -10.07
C ARG A 7 8.25 8.04 -9.00
N SER A 8 7.58 9.13 -9.39
CA SER A 8 6.70 9.92 -8.50
C SER A 8 5.49 9.12 -8.00
N VAL A 9 4.86 8.33 -8.88
CA VAL A 9 3.70 7.49 -8.55
C VAL A 9 4.12 6.37 -7.60
N ARG A 10 5.27 5.73 -7.83
CA ARG A 10 5.82 4.73 -6.92
C ARG A 10 6.09 5.30 -5.53
N ALA A 11 6.75 6.47 -5.46
CA ALA A 11 7.04 7.12 -4.19
C ALA A 11 5.75 7.45 -3.42
N ALA A 12 4.72 7.96 -4.11
CA ALA A 12 3.42 8.23 -3.51
C ALA A 12 2.76 6.95 -2.97
N LEU A 13 2.77 5.86 -3.74
CA LEU A 13 2.23 4.56 -3.31
C LEU A 13 2.96 4.02 -2.08
N TYR A 14 4.29 4.11 -2.04
CA TYR A 14 5.08 3.62 -0.90
C TYR A 14 4.80 4.43 0.36
N LEU A 15 4.73 5.76 0.24
CA LEU A 15 4.39 6.63 1.35
C LEU A 15 2.96 6.37 1.86
N LEU A 16 2.00 6.18 0.96
CA LEU A 16 0.63 5.81 1.30
C LEU A 16 0.56 4.48 2.03
N THR A 17 1.27 3.45 1.57
CA THR A 17 1.29 2.15 2.27
C THR A 17 1.97 2.22 3.64
N ALA A 18 3.05 3.01 3.75
CA ALA A 18 3.80 3.16 4.98
C ALA A 18 3.02 3.93 6.06
N LEU A 19 2.31 4.99 5.68
CA LEU A 19 1.53 5.82 6.61
C LEU A 19 0.10 5.30 6.80
N GLY A 20 -0.51 4.76 5.75
CA GLY A 20 -1.89 4.29 5.79
C GLY A 20 -2.07 3.04 6.65
N THR A 21 -1.04 2.18 6.78
CA THR A 21 -1.13 0.98 7.62
C THR A 21 -1.27 1.31 9.11
N PRO A 22 -0.43 2.19 9.71
CA PRO A 22 -0.67 2.72 11.06
C PRO A 22 -2.04 3.37 11.24
N VAL A 23 -2.51 4.13 10.25
CA VAL A 23 -3.80 4.81 10.30
C VAL A 23 -4.95 3.80 10.30
N ALA A 24 -4.94 2.81 9.40
CA ALA A 24 -5.96 1.77 9.33
C ALA A 24 -6.03 0.96 10.64
N LEU A 25 -4.88 0.56 11.18
CA LEU A 25 -4.82 -0.12 12.48
C LEU A 25 -5.35 0.73 13.63
N TYR A 26 -5.02 2.03 13.64
CA TYR A 26 -5.55 2.95 14.65
C TYR A 26 -7.07 3.10 14.54
N LEU A 27 -7.60 3.24 13.33
CA LEU A 27 -9.04 3.34 13.10
C LEU A 27 -9.78 2.06 13.49
N GLN A 28 -9.20 0.89 13.22
CA GLN A 28 -9.74 -0.40 13.66
C GLN A 28 -9.70 -0.51 15.19
N ALA A 29 -8.59 -0.14 15.83
CA ALA A 29 -8.47 -0.13 17.28
C ALA A 29 -9.46 0.83 17.98
N LYS A 30 -9.86 1.91 17.29
CA LYS A 30 -10.93 2.81 17.74
C LYS A 30 -12.35 2.29 17.48
N GLY A 31 -12.48 1.17 16.75
CA GLY A 31 -13.77 0.60 16.35
C GLY A 31 -14.48 1.38 15.25
N TYR A 32 -13.76 2.26 14.53
CA TYR A 32 -14.35 3.00 13.40
C TYR A 32 -14.45 2.16 12.14
N ILE A 33 -13.57 1.17 11.99
CA ILE A 33 -13.61 0.18 10.91
C ILE A 33 -13.46 -1.23 11.49
N GLY A 34 -13.92 -2.25 10.76
CA GLY A 34 -13.85 -3.64 11.18
C GLY A 34 -12.73 -4.42 10.50
N ASP A 35 -12.74 -5.73 10.73
CA ASP A 35 -11.74 -6.66 10.19
C ASP A 35 -11.79 -6.74 8.65
N LEU A 36 -12.98 -6.54 8.06
CA LEU A 36 -13.16 -6.56 6.61
C LEU A 36 -12.40 -5.40 5.95
N GLU A 37 -12.57 -4.18 6.45
CA GLU A 37 -11.89 -3.00 5.92
C GLU A 37 -10.37 -3.10 6.10
N LEU A 38 -9.92 -3.63 7.24
CA LEU A 38 -8.49 -3.85 7.46
C LEU A 38 -7.93 -4.93 6.51
N ALA A 39 -8.68 -6.00 6.26
CA ALA A 39 -8.29 -7.04 5.31
C ALA A 39 -8.20 -6.50 3.88
N LEU A 40 -9.15 -5.65 3.46
CA LEU A 40 -9.12 -4.98 2.16
C LEU A 40 -7.89 -4.07 2.04
N TRP A 41 -7.60 -3.26 3.06
CA TRP A 41 -6.37 -2.46 3.10
C TRP A 41 -5.11 -3.33 2.97
N GLY A 42 -5.05 -4.45 3.69
CA GLY A 42 -3.93 -5.39 3.61
C GLY A 42 -3.73 -5.99 2.21
N ALA A 43 -4.82 -6.27 1.48
CA ALA A 43 -4.76 -6.71 0.10
C ALA A 43 -4.17 -5.63 -0.82
N GLU A 44 -4.55 -4.37 -0.64
CA GLU A 44 -3.98 -3.24 -1.40
C GLU A 44 -2.48 -3.07 -1.15
N VAL A 45 -2.05 -3.08 0.11
CA VAL A 45 -0.62 -3.01 0.48
C VAL A 45 0.17 -4.15 -0.15
N THR A 46 -0.40 -5.36 -0.19
CA THR A 46 0.22 -6.53 -0.83
C THR A 46 0.44 -6.31 -2.33
N VAL A 47 -0.56 -5.75 -3.03
CA VAL A 47 -0.45 -5.42 -4.47
C VAL A 47 0.64 -4.37 -4.70
N VAL A 48 0.67 -3.31 -3.90
CA VAL A 48 1.68 -2.25 -4.01
C VAL A 48 3.09 -2.80 -3.79
N ASN A 49 3.29 -3.63 -2.77
CA ASN A 49 4.58 -4.28 -2.50
C ASN A 49 4.97 -5.26 -3.61
N GLY A 50 4.01 -5.97 -4.20
CA GLY A 50 4.25 -6.81 -5.38
C GLY A 50 4.74 -6.01 -6.58
N ILE A 51 4.09 -4.88 -6.88
CA ILE A 51 4.52 -3.94 -7.93
C ILE A 51 5.90 -3.35 -7.60
N ALA A 52 6.19 -3.08 -6.33
CA ALA A 52 7.49 -2.58 -5.88
C ALA A 52 8.61 -3.57 -6.15
N ALA A 53 8.40 -4.85 -5.80
CA ALA A 53 9.36 -5.93 -6.00
C ALA A 53 9.68 -6.16 -7.48
N LEU A 54 8.67 -6.03 -8.36
CA LEU A 54 8.84 -6.12 -9.81
C LEU A 54 9.60 -4.91 -10.40
N ASN A 55 9.61 -3.77 -9.72
CA ASN A 55 10.26 -2.52 -10.15
C ASN A 55 11.66 -2.30 -9.53
N THR A 56 12.34 -3.39 -9.15
CA THR A 56 13.69 -3.38 -8.54
C THR A 56 14.84 -3.18 -9.53
N LYS A 57 14.58 -3.08 -10.84
CA LYS A 57 15.62 -2.78 -11.82
C LYS A 57 16.01 -1.29 -11.73
N PRO A 58 17.26 -0.97 -11.39
CA PRO A 58 17.78 0.39 -11.49
C PRO A 58 18.04 0.67 -12.97
N GLU A 59 17.23 1.55 -13.55
CA GLU A 59 17.61 2.29 -14.77
C GLU A 59 18.34 3.57 -14.36
#